data_AF-A0A1Y6CWD1-F1
#
_entry.id   AF-A0A1Y6CWD1-F1
#
_cell.length_a   1.000
_cell.length_b   1.000
_cell.length_c   1.000
_cell.angle_alpha   90.00
_cell.angle_beta   90.00
_cell.angle_gamma   90.00
#
_symmetry.space_group_name_H-M   'P 1'
#
loop_
_entity.id
_entity.type
_entity.pdbx_description
1 polymer ?
#
loop_
_entity_poly.entity_id
_entity_poly.type
_entity_poly.pdbx_seq_one_letter_code
_entity_poly.pdbx_strand_id
1 'polypeptide(L)' 'ICSSCEEIPDSAPKGVKDLGVREWVCSSCGALHDRDVNAALNILRFGRESLVS' A
#
# COMPACT_ATOMS: atom_id res chain seq x y z
N ILE A 1 -3.50 -1.27 -0.70
CA ILE A 1 -2.83 -2.52 -0.25
C ILE A 1 -1.61 -2.15 0.60
N CYS A 2 -1.48 -2.78 1.75
CA CYS A 2 -0.36 -2.60 2.66
C CYS A 2 0.86 -3.35 2.11
N SER A 3 1.99 -2.67 1.91
CA SER A 3 3.22 -3.33 1.47
C SER A 3 3.87 -4.22 2.54
N SER A 4 3.48 -4.09 3.81
CA SER A 4 4.02 -4.88 4.91
C SER A 4 3.26 -6.18 5.21
N CYS A 5 1.94 -6.21 4.98
CA CYS A 5 1.10 -7.36 5.31
C CYS A 5 0.15 -7.78 4.18
N GLU A 6 0.23 -7.14 3.02
CA GLU A 6 -0.48 -7.48 1.78
C GLU A 6 -2.02 -7.38 1.82
N GLU A 7 -2.59 -7.06 2.98
CA GLU A 7 -4.01 -6.76 3.13
C GLU A 7 -4.41 -5.44 2.46
N ILE A 8 -5.70 -5.31 2.13
CA ILE A 8 -6.33 -4.03 1.77
C ILE A 8 -7.14 -3.55 2.99
N PRO A 9 -6.47 -2.95 4.00
CA PRO A 9 -7.15 -2.49 5.21
C PRO A 9 -8.11 -1.33 4.92
N ASP A 10 -9.10 -1.14 5.80
CA ASP A 10 -10.06 -0.03 5.69
C ASP A 10 -9.44 1.36 5.80
N SER A 11 -8.32 1.44 6.51
CA SER A 11 -7.49 2.65 6.68
C SER A 11 -6.68 3.03 5.44
N ALA A 12 -6.58 2.17 4.42
CA ALA A 12 -5.88 2.52 3.19
C ALA A 12 -6.61 3.67 2.48
N PRO A 13 -5.88 4.70 1.96
CA PRO A 13 -6.48 5.74 1.13
C PRO A 13 -7.20 5.14 -0.10
N LYS A 14 -8.44 5.54 -0.36
CA LYS A 14 -9.28 4.99 -1.44
C LYS A 14 -9.88 6.10 -2.33
N GLY A 15 -9.55 6.04 -3.62
CA GLY A 15 -10.15 6.91 -4.64
C GLY A 15 -9.70 8.37 -4.59
N VAL A 16 -10.38 9.23 -5.36
CA VAL A 16 -9.99 10.64 -5.57
C VAL A 16 -10.03 11.46 -4.28
N LYS A 17 -11.01 11.18 -3.41
CA LYS A 17 -11.20 11.90 -2.13
C LYS A 17 -9.99 11.81 -1.20
N ASP A 18 -9.22 10.72 -1.29
CA ASP A 18 -8.09 10.47 -0.39
C ASP A 18 -6.74 10.70 -1.10
N LEU A 19 -6.72 11.33 -2.29
CA LEU A 19 -5.49 11.71 -2.99
C LEU A 19 -4.64 12.74 -2.20
N GLY A 20 -5.21 13.40 -1.19
CA GLY A 20 -4.45 14.28 -0.30
C GLY A 20 -3.72 13.54 0.82
N VAL A 21 -4.07 12.28 1.11
CA VAL A 21 -3.52 11.53 2.23
C VAL A 21 -2.12 11.03 1.87
N ARG A 22 -1.11 11.64 2.50
CA ARG A 22 0.31 11.27 2.35
C ARG A 22 0.69 10.12 3.26
N GLU A 23 0.25 10.16 4.51
CA GLU A 23 0.60 9.18 5.53
C GLU A 23 -0.64 8.48 6.07
N TRP A 24 -0.54 7.18 6.32
CA TRP A 24 -1.61 6.39 6.93
C TRP A 24 -1.05 5.19 7.69
N VAL A 25 -1.77 4.76 8.73
CA VAL A 25 -1.42 3.56 9.51
C VAL A 25 -2.28 2.40 9.07
N CYS A 26 -1.66 1.26 8.74
CA CYS A 26 -2.37 0.05 8.40
C CYS A 26 -3.15 -0.49 9.59
N SER A 27 -4.48 -0.54 9.48
CA SER A 27 -5.36 -1.07 10.52
C SER A 27 -5.30 -2.59 10.67
N SER A 28 -4.66 -3.31 9.75
CA SER A 28 -4.45 -4.76 9.87
C SER A 28 -3.15 -5.12 10.60
N CYS A 29 -2.06 -4.37 10.41
CA CYS A 29 -0.74 -4.73 10.95
C CYS A 29 -0.01 -3.62 11.71
N GLY A 30 -0.56 -2.41 11.76
CA GLY A 30 0.00 -1.26 12.46
C GLY A 30 1.15 -0.53 11.76
N ALA A 31 1.56 -0.96 10.55
CA ALA A 31 2.62 -0.29 9.80
C ALA A 31 2.23 1.15 9.41
N LEU A 32 3.14 2.11 9.64
CA LEU A 32 3.02 3.47 9.12
C LEU A 32 3.54 3.51 7.69
N HIS A 33 2.76 4.13 6.79
CA HIS A 33 3.08 4.22 5.37
C HIS A 33 3.05 5.66 4.87
N ASP A 34 4.07 6.03 4.11
CA ASP A 34 3.93 7.05 3.06
C ASP A 34 3.27 6.41 1.83
N ARG A 35 2.30 7.10 1.23
CA ARG A 35 1.51 6.60 0.09
C ARG A 35 2.38 6.26 -1.11
N ASP A 36 3.30 7.15 -1.47
CA ASP A 36 4.08 7.04 -2.71
C ASP A 36 5.14 5.93 -2.55
N VAL A 37 5.77 5.84 -1.36
CA VAL A 37 6.67 4.73 -0.99
C VAL A 37 5.92 3.39 -0.97
N ASN A 38 4.75 3.33 -0.32
CA ASN A 38 3.96 2.11 -0.26
C ASN A 38 3.52 1.65 -1.67
N ALA A 39 3.14 2.57 -2.55
CA ALA A 39 2.80 2.25 -3.94
C ALA A 39 4.02 1.67 -4.69
N ALA A 40 5.20 2.29 -4.56
CA ALA A 40 6.43 1.81 -5.20
C ALA A 40 6.79 0.38 -4.76
N LEU A 41 6.66 0.07 -3.47
CA LEU A 41 6.89 -1.29 -2.94
C LEU A 41 5.92 -2.32 -3.52
N ASN A 42 4.64 -1.97 -3.63
CA ASN A 42 3.65 -2.87 -4.24
C ASN A 42 3.93 -3.08 -5.73
N ILE A 43 4.30 -2.03 -6.48
CA ILE A 43 4.71 -2.15 -7.90
C ILE A 43 5.92 -3.07 -8.05
N LEU A 44 6.94 -2.91 -7.20
CA LEU A 44 8.11 -3.79 -7.20
C LEU A 44 7.72 -5.25 -6.94
N ARG A 45 6.85 -5.50 -5.95
CA ARG A 45 6.38 -6.85 -5.62
C ARG A 45 5.66 -7.48 -6.82
N PHE A 46 4.64 -6.82 -7.38
CA PHE A 46 3.90 -7.34 -8.53
C PHE A 46 4.80 -7.52 -9.77
N GLY A 47 5.75 -6.61 -9.99
CA GLY A 47 6.74 -6.73 -11.06
C GLY A 47 7.62 -7.97 -10.90
N ARG A 48 8.02 -8.31 -9.66
CA ARG A 48 8.78 -9.54 -9.37
C ARG A 48 7.93 -10.80 -9.56
N GLU A 49 6.68 -10.79 -9.10
CA GLU A 49 5.75 -11.93 -9.26
C GLU A 49 5.51 -12.25 -10.74
N SER A 50 5.36 -11.22 -11.58
CA SER A 50 5.14 -11.36 -13.03
C SER A 50 6.32 -12.00 -13.78
N LEU A 51 7.50 -12.07 -13.18
CA LEU A 51 8.69 -12.70 -13.76
C LEU A 51 8.87 -14.16 -13.35
N VAL A 52 8.10 -14.62 -12.36
CA VAL A 52 8.19 -15.98 -11.80
C VAL A 52 7.01 -16.85 -12.30
N SER A 53 6.04 -16.25 -13.00
CA SER A 53 4.88 -16.91 -13.60
C SER A 53 5.12 -17.44 -15.01
#